data_AF-A0A7Y7TW43-F1
#
_entry.id   AF-A0A7Y7TW43-F1
#
_cell.length_a   1.000
_cell.length_b   1.000
_cell.length_c   1.000
_cell.angle_alpha   90.00
_cell.angle_beta   90.00
_cell.angle_gamma   90.00
#
_symmetry.space_group_name_H-M   'P 1'
#
loop_
_entity.id
_entity.type
_entity.pdbx_description
1 polymer ?
#
loop_
_entity_poly.entity_id
_entity_poly.type
_entity_poly.pdbx_seq_one_letter_code
_entity_poly.pdbx_strand_id
1 'polypeptide(L)'
;MSFIKTLMNGEEGLFKGDTLTPMQKMALRFVVIGLVYYGFVVIEGMLMRIFEVTPVSFISQPQFFAIMTAHPLVGIFGSTYSIVFGAFLFLVPFLMKKPLWSIKMANWTLVFVAVGTFVFWFAGFLSHYAPLYTLYWPLPADFNQFSVVGGTFFITGIALVMVGTALFILNIFKTITYTPEGWEKQPSGALLGSALGISGFKNLFRKNKKEHLVSLPVAAIARGTVDMAFNTAIILFTGVLILIYMVGSMLGFDLKTTAIDALLYKNWFWWGLDLIADGLVLIFVAGTWYLLATLITGKKLFMENIARAALLVELVVSWTVWSHHLLSDQAQPGILKVLSGEMVTAFELITQGLAFFITLATLWSARPLKMTNPLKFLLGGLLGFALAVPAGIMQADVGLNRILHNTQWVIGPHVHVAILVGLTMTLYSAIYFLFPILTNGAKMYSQKLVNIHFWCHLIGGIGMGAFMGMAGLKGMLRRSLYVEGEFNTYMVLAALCGTLLLIGFLAFFYNIVMSVGIKGAINIFLPAKLKGKNLLPE
;
A
#
# COMPACT_ATOMS: atom_id res chain seq x y z
N MET A 1 -6.74 36.52 1.57
CA MET A 1 -6.68 36.49 3.06
C MET A 1 -5.23 36.61 3.50
N SER A 2 -4.94 37.02 4.74
CA SER A 2 -3.57 36.94 5.26
C SER A 2 -3.13 35.48 5.41
N PHE A 3 -1.84 35.19 5.25
CA PHE A 3 -1.27 33.85 5.36
C PHE A 3 -1.70 33.14 6.66
N ILE A 4 -1.58 33.84 7.80
CA ILE A 4 -1.96 33.30 9.12
C ILE A 4 -3.46 32.95 9.16
N LYS A 5 -4.32 33.77 8.54
CA LYS A 5 -5.76 33.50 8.52
C LYS A 5 -6.09 32.24 7.69
N THR A 6 -5.43 32.05 6.56
CA THR A 6 -5.58 30.84 5.73
C THR A 6 -5.00 29.61 6.45
N LEU A 7 -3.80 29.70 7.03
CA LEU A 7 -3.20 28.60 7.78
C LEU A 7 -4.10 28.14 8.94
N MET A 8 -4.71 29.07 9.67
CA MET A 8 -5.55 28.72 10.81
C MET A 8 -6.93 28.20 10.42
N ASN A 9 -7.58 28.77 9.39
CA ASN A 9 -8.99 28.50 9.08
C ASN A 9 -9.23 27.77 7.75
N GLY A 10 -8.17 27.46 6.99
CA GLY A 10 -8.26 26.84 5.67
C GLY A 10 -8.55 27.87 4.57
N GLU A 11 -8.48 27.40 3.32
CA GLU A 11 -8.65 28.26 2.16
C GLU A 11 -10.07 28.81 2.11
N GLU A 12 -10.16 30.14 2.16
CA GLU A 12 -11.41 30.90 2.20
C GLU A 12 -12.41 30.46 3.29
N GLY A 13 -11.99 29.67 4.28
CA GLY A 13 -12.90 29.02 5.24
C GLY A 13 -13.87 28.02 4.61
N LEU A 14 -13.53 27.45 3.44
CA LEU A 14 -14.37 26.51 2.70
C LEU A 14 -14.51 25.17 3.41
N PHE A 15 -13.51 24.76 4.19
CA PHE A 15 -13.58 23.54 4.98
C PHE A 15 -14.47 23.72 6.22
N LYS A 16 -15.60 23.02 6.23
CA LYS A 16 -16.58 23.07 7.32
C LYS A 16 -16.56 21.77 8.13
N GLY A 17 -15.52 21.57 8.94
CA GLY A 17 -15.33 20.34 9.72
C GLY A 17 -16.52 19.93 10.61
N ASP A 18 -17.28 20.91 11.09
CA ASP A 18 -18.47 20.69 11.93
C ASP A 18 -19.65 20.06 11.19
N THR A 19 -19.69 20.13 9.86
CA THR A 19 -20.76 19.54 9.03
C THR A 19 -20.44 18.12 8.57
N LEU A 20 -19.29 17.56 8.96
CA LEU A 20 -18.87 16.24 8.55
C LEU A 20 -19.61 15.13 9.32
N THR A 21 -20.00 14.09 8.60
CA THR A 21 -20.59 12.88 9.19
C THR A 21 -19.53 12.07 9.96
N PRO A 22 -19.95 11.15 10.86
CA PRO A 22 -19.03 10.23 11.51
C PRO A 22 -18.14 9.42 10.54
N MET A 23 -18.68 9.02 9.38
CA MET A 23 -17.93 8.29 8.35
C MET A 23 -16.89 9.16 7.66
N GLN A 24 -17.23 10.40 7.29
CA GLN A 24 -16.28 11.34 6.69
C GLN A 24 -15.13 11.64 7.66
N LYS A 25 -15.43 11.92 8.93
CA LYS A 25 -14.39 12.15 9.95
C LYS A 25 -13.52 10.90 10.13
N MET A 26 -14.11 9.71 10.20
CA MET A 26 -13.35 8.45 10.30
C MET A 26 -12.37 8.31 9.12
N ALA A 27 -12.85 8.42 7.88
CA ALA A 27 -12.02 8.29 6.69
C ALA A 27 -10.90 9.35 6.66
N LEU A 28 -11.20 10.61 7.01
CA LEU A 28 -10.21 11.68 7.04
C LEU A 28 -9.13 11.45 8.10
N ARG A 29 -9.43 10.86 9.27
CA ARG A 29 -8.41 10.53 10.29
C ARG A 29 -7.40 9.54 9.75
N PHE A 30 -7.87 8.49 9.06
CA PHE A 30 -7.01 7.53 8.37
C PHE A 30 -6.11 8.20 7.34
N VAL A 31 -6.66 9.10 6.51
CA VAL A 31 -5.87 9.85 5.52
C VAL A 31 -4.82 10.71 6.22
N VAL A 32 -5.18 11.48 7.25
CA VAL A 32 -4.22 12.33 7.98
C VAL A 32 -3.08 11.52 8.57
N ILE A 33 -3.39 10.41 9.27
CA ILE A 33 -2.37 9.53 9.84
C ILE A 33 -1.49 8.91 8.76
N GLY A 34 -2.09 8.45 7.65
CA GLY A 34 -1.34 7.90 6.53
C GLY A 34 -0.37 8.92 5.92
N LEU A 35 -0.79 10.18 5.77
CA LEU A 35 0.06 11.26 5.27
C LEU A 35 1.20 11.62 6.23
N VAL A 36 1.00 11.51 7.54
CA VAL A 36 2.06 11.71 8.54
C VAL A 36 3.13 10.64 8.39
N TYR A 37 2.75 9.36 8.32
CA TYR A 37 3.72 8.28 8.09
C TYR A 37 4.36 8.34 6.71
N TYR A 38 3.65 8.82 5.70
CA TYR A 38 4.25 9.07 4.39
C TYR A 38 5.36 10.12 4.50
N GLY A 39 5.15 11.18 5.29
CA GLY A 39 6.19 12.16 5.61
C GLY A 39 7.42 11.54 6.27
N PHE A 40 7.25 10.59 7.19
CA PHE A 40 8.37 9.86 7.81
C PHE A 40 9.18 9.14 6.74
N VAL A 41 8.50 8.37 5.88
CA VAL A 41 9.14 7.55 4.84
C VAL A 41 9.86 8.40 3.79
N VAL A 42 9.30 9.55 3.40
CA VAL A 42 9.96 10.47 2.46
C VAL A 42 11.25 11.03 3.06
N ILE A 43 11.24 11.40 4.35
CA ILE A 43 12.42 11.88 5.06
C ILE A 43 13.46 10.75 5.19
N GLU A 44 13.06 9.58 5.69
CA GLU A 44 13.92 8.40 5.84
C GLU A 44 14.56 7.97 4.51
N GLY A 45 13.77 7.95 3.44
CA GLY A 45 14.25 7.64 2.09
C GLY A 45 15.36 8.60 1.67
N MET A 46 15.16 9.91 1.91
CA MET A 46 16.17 10.93 1.62
C MET A 46 17.40 10.82 2.52
N LEU A 47 17.24 10.51 3.81
CA LEU A 47 18.37 10.27 4.71
C LEU A 47 19.22 9.09 4.21
N MET A 48 18.59 7.99 3.79
CA MET A 48 19.30 6.85 3.20
C MET A 48 19.99 7.22 1.87
N ARG A 49 19.33 8.00 1.00
CA ARG A 49 19.94 8.45 -0.26
C ARG A 49 21.17 9.34 -0.01
N ILE A 50 21.08 10.29 0.92
CA ILE A 50 22.20 11.17 1.29
C ILE A 50 23.36 10.32 1.83
N PHE A 51 23.06 9.38 2.73
CA PHE A 51 24.07 8.51 3.32
C PHE A 51 24.79 7.62 2.29
N GLU A 52 24.06 7.12 1.28
CA GLU A 52 24.66 6.35 0.18
C GLU A 52 25.48 7.20 -0.81
N VAL A 53 25.21 8.50 -0.91
CA VAL A 53 26.06 9.41 -1.70
C VAL A 53 27.33 9.76 -0.93
N THR A 54 27.19 10.12 0.33
CA THR A 54 28.30 10.45 1.23
C THR A 54 27.84 10.25 2.67
N PRO A 55 28.50 9.37 3.45
CA PRO A 55 28.17 9.19 4.85
C PRO A 55 28.22 10.50 5.64
N VAL A 56 27.17 10.77 6.41
CA VAL A 56 27.03 11.97 7.24
C VAL A 56 27.18 11.63 8.71
N SER A 57 27.82 12.51 9.49
CA SER A 57 28.22 12.23 10.88
C SER A 57 27.05 12.01 11.85
N PHE A 58 25.86 12.52 11.54
CA PHE A 58 24.67 12.39 12.39
C PHE A 58 23.88 11.08 12.17
N ILE A 59 24.29 10.24 11.21
CA ILE A 59 23.72 8.90 11.00
C ILE A 59 24.84 7.88 11.13
N SER A 60 24.72 6.96 12.08
CA SER A 60 25.64 5.83 12.19
C SER A 60 25.25 4.71 11.21
N GLN A 61 26.19 3.82 10.87
CA GLN A 61 25.85 2.65 10.03
C GLN A 61 24.75 1.76 10.64
N PRO A 62 24.75 1.45 11.96
CA PRO A 62 23.62 0.73 12.58
C PRO A 62 22.29 1.46 12.42
N GLN A 63 22.30 2.79 12.56
CA GLN A 63 21.10 3.60 12.36
C GLN A 63 20.60 3.54 10.91
N PHE A 64 21.50 3.55 9.91
CA PHE A 64 21.14 3.39 8.51
C PHE A 64 20.42 2.06 8.25
N PHE A 65 20.93 0.94 8.78
CA PHE A 65 20.27 -0.36 8.62
C PHE A 65 18.96 -0.48 9.41
N ALA A 66 18.85 0.19 10.56
CA ALA A 66 17.60 0.28 11.30
C ALA A 66 16.53 1.06 10.51
N ILE A 67 16.91 2.21 9.92
CA ILE A 67 16.04 2.97 9.01
C ILE A 67 15.66 2.10 7.80
N MET A 68 16.61 1.42 7.16
CA MET A 68 16.34 0.54 6.03
C MET A 68 15.39 -0.61 6.37
N THR A 69 15.43 -1.10 7.62
CA THR A 69 14.52 -2.13 8.12
C THR A 69 13.11 -1.59 8.33
N ALA A 70 12.97 -0.41 8.94
CA ALA A 70 11.68 0.19 9.28
C ALA A 70 10.99 0.86 8.08
N HIS A 71 11.75 1.55 7.22
CA HIS A 71 11.25 2.36 6.09
C HIS A 71 10.16 1.68 5.23
N PRO A 72 10.38 0.47 4.68
CA PRO A 72 9.33 -0.17 3.87
C PRO A 72 8.11 -0.55 4.71
N LEU A 73 8.29 -0.92 5.98
CA LEU A 73 7.19 -1.27 6.88
C LEU A 73 6.36 -0.03 7.24
N VAL A 74 6.99 1.11 7.51
CA VAL A 74 6.28 2.38 7.75
C VAL A 74 5.55 2.85 6.48
N GLY A 75 6.16 2.68 5.30
CA GLY A 75 5.57 3.09 4.04
C GLY A 75 4.33 2.28 3.66
N ILE A 76 4.39 0.96 3.88
CA ILE A 76 3.27 0.06 3.60
C ILE A 76 2.26 0.10 4.74
N PHE A 77 2.63 -0.25 5.97
CA PHE A 77 1.69 -0.39 7.09
C PHE A 77 1.29 0.94 7.72
N GLY A 78 2.22 1.90 7.83
CA GLY A 78 1.91 3.22 8.37
C GLY A 78 1.11 4.07 7.39
N SER A 79 1.66 4.26 6.19
CA SER A 79 1.07 5.15 5.19
C SER A 79 0.00 4.46 4.33
N THR A 80 0.39 3.48 3.52
CA THR A 80 -0.48 2.90 2.49
C THR A 80 -1.71 2.24 3.10
N TYR A 81 -1.54 1.39 4.10
CA TYR A 81 -2.62 0.72 4.82
C TYR A 81 -3.59 1.74 5.41
N SER A 82 -3.08 2.80 6.06
CA SER A 82 -3.96 3.82 6.63
C SER A 82 -4.82 4.48 5.55
N ILE A 83 -4.23 4.93 4.45
CA ILE A 83 -4.96 5.59 3.36
C ILE A 83 -5.99 4.63 2.72
N VAL A 84 -5.56 3.41 2.40
CA VAL A 84 -6.40 2.40 1.76
C VAL A 84 -7.54 1.95 2.69
N PHE A 85 -7.26 1.70 3.98
CA PHE A 85 -8.27 1.27 4.93
C PHE A 85 -9.31 2.36 5.14
N GLY A 86 -8.89 3.61 5.32
CA GLY A 86 -9.80 4.75 5.42
C GLY A 86 -10.68 4.89 4.18
N ALA A 87 -10.08 4.77 2.98
CA ALA A 87 -10.79 4.82 1.72
C ALA A 87 -11.81 3.69 1.58
N PHE A 88 -11.46 2.44 1.91
CA PHE A 88 -12.33 1.29 1.70
C PHE A 88 -13.42 1.16 2.76
N LEU A 89 -13.11 1.49 4.01
CA LEU A 89 -14.12 1.61 5.07
C LEU A 89 -15.14 2.69 4.73
N PHE A 90 -14.81 3.68 3.88
CA PHE A 90 -15.76 4.66 3.36
C PHE A 90 -16.46 4.20 2.07
N LEU A 91 -15.70 3.72 1.09
CA LEU A 91 -16.18 3.40 -0.25
C LEU A 91 -17.11 2.19 -0.29
N VAL A 92 -16.84 1.13 0.48
CA VAL A 92 -17.72 -0.05 0.52
C VAL A 92 -19.14 0.33 0.98
N PRO A 93 -19.33 0.95 2.16
CA PRO A 93 -20.66 1.38 2.57
C PRO A 93 -21.27 2.43 1.64
N PHE A 94 -20.47 3.37 1.12
CA PHE A 94 -20.94 4.38 0.17
C PHE A 94 -21.50 3.76 -1.12
N LEU A 95 -20.76 2.84 -1.75
CA LEU A 95 -21.15 2.18 -2.99
C LEU A 95 -22.31 1.19 -2.79
N MET A 96 -22.39 0.56 -1.62
CA MET A 96 -23.52 -0.32 -1.26
C MET A 96 -24.73 0.45 -0.75
N LYS A 97 -24.64 1.79 -0.62
CA LYS A 97 -25.68 2.67 -0.04
C LYS A 97 -26.17 2.17 1.31
N LYS A 98 -25.23 1.76 2.15
CA LYS A 98 -25.49 1.03 3.39
C LYS A 98 -24.55 1.53 4.48
N PRO A 99 -24.98 1.61 5.76
CA PRO A 99 -24.06 1.98 6.83
C PRO A 99 -22.86 1.03 6.94
N LEU A 100 -21.75 1.53 7.47
CA LEU A 100 -20.64 0.68 7.90
C LEU A 100 -21.09 -0.18 9.08
N TRP A 101 -20.67 -1.45 9.11
CA TRP A 101 -21.07 -2.36 10.19
C TRP A 101 -20.62 -1.88 11.58
N SER A 102 -19.39 -1.37 11.71
CA SER A 102 -18.92 -0.80 13.00
C SER A 102 -17.91 0.32 12.83
N ILE A 103 -18.32 1.57 13.13
CA ILE A 103 -17.43 2.72 13.21
C ILE A 103 -16.46 2.58 14.40
N LYS A 104 -16.90 1.98 15.51
CA LYS A 104 -16.03 1.70 16.66
C LYS A 104 -14.88 0.79 16.25
N MET A 105 -15.16 -0.27 15.49
CA MET A 105 -14.12 -1.17 14.98
C MET A 105 -13.18 -0.46 14.02
N ALA A 106 -13.69 0.39 13.11
CA ALA A 106 -12.86 1.21 12.22
C ALA A 106 -11.91 2.13 12.99
N ASN A 107 -12.35 2.77 14.07
CA ASN A 107 -11.47 3.58 14.90
C ASN A 107 -10.41 2.73 15.62
N TRP A 108 -10.74 1.53 16.09
CA TRP A 108 -9.75 0.62 16.67
C TRP A 108 -8.73 0.14 15.63
N THR A 109 -9.16 -0.18 14.41
CA THR A 109 -8.24 -0.44 13.28
C THR A 109 -7.22 0.69 13.13
N LEU A 110 -7.68 1.95 13.09
CA LEU A 110 -6.77 3.10 12.98
C LEU A 110 -5.78 3.16 14.14
N VAL A 111 -6.26 2.99 15.37
CA VAL A 111 -5.41 3.04 16.57
C VAL A 111 -4.35 1.95 16.52
N PHE A 112 -4.73 0.71 16.24
CA PHE A 112 -3.79 -0.41 16.20
C PHE A 112 -2.75 -0.27 15.08
N VAL A 113 -3.16 0.17 13.88
CA VAL A 113 -2.24 0.41 12.77
C VAL A 113 -1.29 1.56 13.10
N ALA A 114 -1.80 2.69 13.61
CA ALA A 114 -0.97 3.86 13.93
C ALA A 114 -0.01 3.55 15.10
N VAL A 115 -0.54 3.12 16.24
CA VAL A 115 0.28 2.82 17.42
C VAL A 115 1.25 1.69 17.14
N GLY A 116 0.82 0.62 16.48
CA GLY A 116 1.70 -0.49 16.09
C GLY A 116 2.84 -0.02 15.20
N THR A 117 2.54 0.83 14.22
CA THR A 117 3.57 1.43 13.33
C THR A 117 4.57 2.26 14.12
N PHE A 118 4.08 3.16 14.98
CA PHE A 118 4.96 3.97 15.82
C PHE A 118 5.84 3.11 16.73
N VAL A 119 5.27 2.08 17.37
CA VAL A 119 5.99 1.21 18.30
C VAL A 119 7.15 0.51 17.61
N PHE A 120 6.95 -0.12 16.44
CA PHE A 120 8.07 -0.81 15.78
C PHE A 120 9.09 0.17 15.21
N TRP A 121 8.63 1.30 14.67
CA TRP A 121 9.51 2.34 14.15
C TRP A 121 10.41 2.90 15.26
N PHE A 122 9.82 3.25 16.39
CA PHE A 122 10.50 3.81 17.55
C PHE A 122 11.45 2.79 18.18
N ALA A 123 11.05 1.52 18.26
CA ALA A 123 11.92 0.44 18.72
C ALA A 123 13.15 0.28 17.83
N GLY A 124 12.97 0.22 16.51
CA GLY A 124 14.07 0.17 15.55
C GLY A 124 15.00 1.38 15.67
N PHE A 125 14.43 2.58 15.82
CA PHE A 125 15.18 3.82 16.01
C PHE A 125 16.05 3.79 17.27
N LEU A 126 15.52 3.38 18.42
CA LEU A 126 16.27 3.40 19.68
C LEU A 126 17.25 2.24 19.85
N SER A 127 16.85 1.03 19.45
CA SER A 127 17.62 -0.18 19.73
C SER A 127 18.49 -0.65 18.56
N HIS A 128 18.37 0.01 17.41
CA HIS A 128 18.97 -0.40 16.14
C HIS A 128 18.64 -1.85 15.75
N TYR A 129 17.44 -2.33 16.11
CA TYR A 129 16.98 -3.67 15.72
C TYR A 129 16.76 -3.71 14.20
N ALA A 130 17.67 -4.37 13.47
CA ALA A 130 17.78 -4.26 12.02
C ALA A 130 17.92 -5.61 11.28
N PRO A 131 17.05 -6.60 11.51
CA PRO A 131 17.05 -7.87 10.77
C PRO A 131 16.54 -7.75 9.31
N LEU A 132 16.31 -6.52 8.82
CA LEU A 132 15.66 -6.20 7.54
C LEU A 132 14.17 -6.56 7.52
N TYR A 133 13.40 -5.90 6.65
CA TYR A 133 11.94 -6.12 6.56
C TYR A 133 11.55 -7.55 6.20
N THR A 134 12.47 -8.31 5.60
CA THR A 134 12.27 -9.71 5.20
C THR A 134 12.39 -10.69 6.36
N LEU A 135 12.93 -10.25 7.52
CA LEU A 135 13.02 -11.06 8.74
C LEU A 135 13.53 -12.48 8.49
N TYR A 136 14.53 -12.65 7.62
CA TYR A 136 15.00 -13.98 7.22
C TYR A 136 15.70 -14.69 8.37
N TRP A 137 15.31 -15.94 8.61
CA TRP A 137 15.98 -16.77 9.59
C TRP A 137 17.46 -16.97 9.22
N PRO A 138 18.40 -16.90 10.19
CA PRO A 138 18.21 -16.74 11.64
C PRO A 138 18.26 -15.30 12.16
N LEU A 139 18.37 -14.27 11.31
CA LEU A 139 18.59 -12.87 11.71
C LEU A 139 17.65 -12.34 12.81
N PRO A 140 16.32 -12.51 12.75
CA PRO A 140 15.43 -11.99 13.80
C PRO A 140 15.58 -12.71 15.15
N ALA A 141 16.28 -13.84 15.20
CA ALA A 141 16.58 -14.60 16.41
C ALA A 141 18.07 -14.52 16.80
N ASP A 142 18.89 -13.74 16.10
CA ASP A 142 20.29 -13.53 16.46
C ASP A 142 20.43 -12.45 17.54
N PHE A 143 20.30 -12.89 18.78
CA PHE A 143 20.42 -12.04 19.96
C PHE A 143 21.86 -11.68 20.34
N ASN A 144 22.86 -12.16 19.59
CA ASN A 144 24.24 -11.67 19.73
C ASN A 144 24.41 -10.32 19.03
N GLN A 145 23.72 -10.14 17.90
CA GLN A 145 23.78 -8.91 17.10
C GLN A 145 22.71 -7.90 17.52
N PHE A 146 21.53 -8.37 17.94
CA PHE A 146 20.37 -7.51 18.13
C PHE A 146 19.83 -7.56 19.57
N SER A 147 19.38 -6.41 20.06
CA SER A 147 18.73 -6.28 21.37
C SER A 147 17.43 -7.09 21.41
N VAL A 148 17.33 -8.02 22.37
CA VAL A 148 16.11 -8.82 22.62
C VAL A 148 14.93 -7.93 22.99
N VAL A 149 15.15 -6.95 23.86
CA VAL A 149 14.11 -6.00 24.30
C VAL A 149 13.65 -5.15 23.12
N GLY A 150 14.60 -4.60 22.36
CA GLY A 150 14.29 -3.81 21.16
C GLY A 150 13.50 -4.60 20.13
N GLY A 151 13.94 -5.82 19.84
CA GLY A 151 13.24 -6.76 18.96
C GLY A 151 11.84 -7.11 19.46
N THR A 152 11.65 -7.27 20.78
CA THR A 152 10.34 -7.58 21.37
C THR A 152 9.35 -6.45 21.09
N PHE A 153 9.74 -5.20 21.31
CA PHE A 153 8.90 -4.05 20.96
C PHE A 153 8.66 -3.95 19.46
N PHE A 154 9.69 -4.18 18.64
CA PHE A 154 9.58 -4.16 17.19
C PHE A 154 8.54 -5.14 16.66
N ILE A 155 8.63 -6.40 17.06
CA ILE A 155 7.69 -7.45 16.62
C ILE A 155 6.31 -7.25 17.25
N THR A 156 6.23 -6.77 18.49
CA THR A 156 4.95 -6.40 19.11
C THR A 156 4.24 -5.30 18.31
N GLY A 157 4.97 -4.29 17.85
CA GLY A 157 4.42 -3.24 16.99
C GLY A 157 3.81 -3.79 15.70
N ILE A 158 4.52 -4.71 15.03
CA ILE A 158 4.00 -5.41 13.83
C ILE A 158 2.75 -6.23 14.17
N ALA A 159 2.74 -6.96 15.30
CA ALA A 159 1.58 -7.74 15.73
C ALA A 159 0.36 -6.85 15.98
N LEU A 160 0.53 -5.66 16.57
CA LEU A 160 -0.54 -4.68 16.74
C LEU A 160 -1.10 -4.23 15.39
N VAL A 161 -0.25 -3.95 14.39
CA VAL A 161 -0.72 -3.64 13.03
C VAL A 161 -1.57 -4.79 12.48
N MET A 162 -1.11 -6.04 12.62
CA MET A 162 -1.85 -7.21 12.13
C MET A 162 -3.20 -7.39 12.82
N VAL A 163 -3.30 -7.11 14.12
CA VAL A 163 -4.60 -7.07 14.84
C VAL A 163 -5.50 -5.98 14.26
N GLY A 164 -4.97 -4.79 13.98
CA GLY A 164 -5.70 -3.72 13.31
C GLY A 164 -6.22 -4.13 11.93
N THR A 165 -5.39 -4.83 11.16
CA THR A 165 -5.75 -5.40 9.85
C THR A 165 -6.85 -6.45 9.96
N ALA A 166 -6.79 -7.36 10.95
CA ALA A 166 -7.86 -8.32 11.20
C ALA A 166 -9.21 -7.63 11.48
N LEU A 167 -9.21 -6.56 12.28
CA LEU A 167 -10.41 -5.75 12.52
C LEU A 167 -10.94 -5.10 11.24
N PHE A 168 -10.06 -4.60 10.37
CA PHE A 168 -10.47 -4.05 9.07
C PHE A 168 -11.17 -5.11 8.22
N ILE A 169 -10.56 -6.30 8.07
CA ILE A 169 -11.07 -7.42 7.27
C ILE A 169 -12.46 -7.81 7.75
N LEU A 170 -12.62 -7.99 9.07
CA LEU A 170 -13.91 -8.32 9.68
C LEU A 170 -14.95 -7.24 9.38
N ASN A 171 -14.58 -5.97 9.49
CA ASN A 171 -15.50 -4.85 9.25
C ASN A 171 -15.95 -4.78 7.78
N ILE A 172 -15.06 -5.01 6.82
CA ILE A 172 -15.40 -5.04 5.38
C ILE A 172 -16.38 -6.18 5.08
N PHE A 173 -16.04 -7.43 5.41
CA PHE A 173 -16.90 -8.56 5.10
C PHE A 173 -18.22 -8.51 5.86
N LYS A 174 -18.22 -8.07 7.13
CA LYS A 174 -19.46 -7.84 7.86
C LYS A 174 -20.28 -6.76 7.18
N THR A 175 -19.70 -5.64 6.76
CA THR A 175 -20.41 -4.57 6.04
C THR A 175 -21.08 -5.07 4.76
N ILE A 176 -20.41 -5.94 4.00
CA ILE A 176 -21.00 -6.57 2.80
C ILE A 176 -22.18 -7.47 3.17
N THR A 177 -22.06 -8.28 4.24
CA THR A 177 -22.96 -9.41 4.50
C THR A 177 -24.09 -9.14 5.50
N TYR A 178 -23.94 -8.18 6.41
CA TYR A 178 -24.95 -7.92 7.45
C TYR A 178 -26.25 -7.36 6.85
N THR A 179 -27.34 -7.28 7.61
CA THR A 179 -28.52 -6.51 7.20
C THR A 179 -28.67 -5.35 8.17
N PRO A 180 -28.79 -4.08 7.70
CA PRO A 180 -28.99 -2.96 8.60
C PRO A 180 -30.33 -3.08 9.32
N GLU A 181 -30.40 -2.48 10.50
CA GLU A 181 -31.65 -2.45 11.27
C GLU A 181 -32.75 -1.75 10.46
N GLY A 182 -33.93 -2.36 10.41
CA GLY A 182 -35.08 -1.87 9.65
C GLY A 182 -35.07 -2.20 8.15
N TRP A 183 -34.06 -2.93 7.64
CA TRP A 183 -34.05 -3.41 6.26
C TRP A 183 -34.58 -4.84 6.16
N GLU A 184 -35.13 -5.21 5.00
CA GLU A 184 -35.43 -6.61 4.70
C GLU A 184 -34.15 -7.45 4.68
N LYS A 185 -34.27 -8.71 5.12
CA LYS A 185 -33.14 -9.65 5.23
C LYS A 185 -32.45 -9.81 3.89
N GLN A 186 -31.21 -9.34 3.80
CA GLN A 186 -30.42 -9.43 2.58
C GLN A 186 -29.81 -10.84 2.42
N PRO A 187 -29.65 -11.33 1.18
CA PRO A 187 -29.08 -12.66 0.92
C PRO A 187 -27.55 -12.66 1.11
N SER A 188 -27.09 -12.76 2.35
CA SER A 188 -25.69 -12.63 2.75
C SER A 188 -24.72 -13.52 1.95
N GLY A 189 -25.08 -14.80 1.74
CA GLY A 189 -24.26 -15.73 0.96
C GLY A 189 -24.15 -15.36 -0.53
N ALA A 190 -25.23 -14.83 -1.11
CA ALA A 190 -25.22 -14.38 -2.50
C ALA A 190 -24.43 -13.06 -2.67
N LEU A 191 -24.54 -12.14 -1.70
CA LEU A 191 -23.74 -10.91 -1.66
C LEU A 191 -22.25 -11.24 -1.56
N LEU A 192 -21.86 -12.14 -0.65
CA LEU A 192 -20.48 -12.59 -0.51
C LEU A 192 -19.99 -13.27 -1.79
N GLY A 193 -20.77 -14.20 -2.36
CA GLY A 193 -20.39 -14.85 -3.62
C GLY A 193 -20.30 -13.89 -4.80
N SER A 194 -21.11 -12.82 -4.82
CA SER A 194 -20.98 -11.75 -5.82
C SER A 194 -19.71 -10.94 -5.62
N ALA A 195 -19.38 -10.61 -4.37
CA ALA A 195 -18.18 -9.85 -4.00
C ALA A 195 -16.88 -10.64 -4.25
N LEU A 196 -16.89 -11.96 -4.07
CA LEU A 196 -15.76 -12.83 -4.37
C LEU A 196 -15.63 -13.19 -5.86
N GLY A 197 -16.43 -12.58 -6.75
CA GLY A 197 -16.31 -12.81 -8.20
C GLY A 197 -16.96 -14.10 -8.72
N ILE A 198 -17.53 -14.96 -7.85
CA ILE A 198 -18.19 -16.23 -8.24
C ILE A 198 -19.32 -15.98 -9.25
N SER A 199 -20.07 -14.88 -9.08
CA SER A 199 -21.12 -14.49 -10.02
C SER A 199 -20.59 -14.15 -11.43
N GLY A 200 -19.44 -13.48 -11.51
CA GLY A 200 -18.77 -13.14 -12.78
C GLY A 200 -18.24 -14.39 -13.49
N PHE A 201 -17.57 -15.27 -12.75
CA PHE A 201 -17.08 -16.53 -13.29
C PHE A 201 -18.20 -17.41 -13.84
N LYS A 202 -19.32 -17.57 -13.09
CA LYS A 202 -20.50 -18.31 -13.58
C LYS A 202 -21.12 -17.66 -14.83
N ASN A 203 -21.06 -16.34 -14.97
CA ASN A 203 -21.58 -15.63 -16.14
C ASN A 203 -20.75 -15.85 -17.41
N LEU A 204 -19.48 -16.29 -17.32
CA LEU A 204 -18.70 -16.64 -18.51
C LEU A 204 -19.28 -17.84 -19.25
N PHE A 205 -19.89 -18.78 -18.53
CA PHE A 205 -20.42 -20.04 -19.09
C PHE A 205 -21.93 -20.02 -19.28
N ARG A 206 -22.61 -18.91 -18.98
CA ARG A 206 -24.08 -18.78 -19.09
C ARG A 206 -24.47 -17.96 -20.30
N LYS A 207 -25.47 -18.45 -21.05
CA LYS A 207 -26.12 -17.69 -22.14
C LYS A 207 -26.85 -16.45 -21.60
N ASN A 208 -27.55 -16.58 -20.48
CA ASN A 208 -28.25 -15.48 -19.81
C ASN A 208 -27.42 -14.99 -18.61
N LYS A 209 -26.69 -13.89 -18.79
CA LYS A 209 -25.87 -13.28 -17.74
C LYS A 209 -26.77 -12.72 -16.64
N LYS A 210 -26.51 -13.09 -15.39
CA LYS A 210 -27.22 -12.52 -14.23
C LYS A 210 -26.58 -11.21 -13.81
N GLU A 211 -27.38 -10.28 -13.29
CA GLU A 211 -26.86 -9.07 -12.67
C GLU A 211 -26.01 -9.37 -11.42
N HIS A 212 -25.03 -8.51 -11.18
CA HIS A 212 -24.16 -8.61 -10.00
C HIS A 212 -24.80 -7.87 -8.83
N LEU A 213 -24.80 -8.49 -7.65
CA LEU A 213 -25.38 -7.91 -6.45
C LEU A 213 -24.50 -6.83 -5.81
N VAL A 214 -23.21 -6.81 -6.15
CA VAL A 214 -22.27 -5.77 -5.73
C VAL A 214 -21.55 -5.18 -6.93
N SER A 215 -21.16 -3.91 -6.81
CA SER A 215 -20.35 -3.24 -7.83
C SER A 215 -18.97 -3.91 -7.96
N LEU A 216 -18.33 -3.76 -9.13
CA LEU A 216 -17.02 -4.34 -9.38
C LEU A 216 -15.95 -3.78 -8.42
N PRO A 217 -15.94 -2.48 -8.07
CA PRO A 217 -15.04 -1.96 -7.04
C PRO A 217 -15.23 -2.65 -5.69
N VAL A 218 -16.47 -2.90 -5.25
CA VAL A 218 -16.73 -3.65 -4.00
C VAL A 218 -16.21 -5.09 -4.11
N ALA A 219 -16.34 -5.72 -5.28
CA ALA A 219 -15.79 -7.04 -5.52
C ALA A 219 -14.25 -7.06 -5.48
N ALA A 220 -13.58 -6.07 -6.08
CA ALA A 220 -12.13 -5.95 -6.03
C ALA A 220 -11.61 -5.72 -4.61
N ILE A 221 -12.28 -4.86 -3.83
CA ILE A 221 -11.97 -4.64 -2.41
C ILE A 221 -12.15 -5.94 -1.62
N ALA A 222 -13.27 -6.65 -1.81
CA ALA A 222 -13.52 -7.91 -1.12
C ALA A 222 -12.48 -8.97 -1.46
N ARG A 223 -12.07 -9.06 -2.74
CA ARG A 223 -11.04 -10.00 -3.20
C ARG A 223 -9.69 -9.74 -2.54
N GLY A 224 -9.15 -8.52 -2.63
CA GLY A 224 -7.86 -8.23 -1.99
C GLY A 224 -7.93 -8.29 -0.45
N THR A 225 -9.13 -8.15 0.14
CA THR A 225 -9.35 -8.37 1.59
C THR A 225 -9.20 -9.87 1.97
N VAL A 226 -9.43 -10.81 1.04
CA VAL A 226 -9.15 -12.25 1.27
C VAL A 226 -7.65 -12.48 1.39
N ASP A 227 -6.86 -11.98 0.45
CA ASP A 227 -5.40 -12.11 0.47
C ASP A 227 -4.80 -11.46 1.71
N MET A 228 -5.34 -10.31 2.10
CA MET A 228 -4.94 -9.65 3.32
C MET A 228 -5.26 -10.47 4.58
N ALA A 229 -6.30 -11.29 4.57
CA ALA A 229 -6.60 -12.20 5.68
C ALA A 229 -5.56 -13.32 5.80
N PHE A 230 -5.16 -13.92 4.69
CA PHE A 230 -4.06 -14.90 4.68
C PHE A 230 -2.75 -14.25 5.12
N ASN A 231 -2.39 -13.10 4.54
CA ASN A 231 -1.22 -12.34 4.96
C ASN A 231 -1.23 -12.04 6.47
N THR A 232 -2.34 -11.54 6.99
CA THR A 232 -2.48 -11.21 8.42
C THR A 232 -2.22 -12.43 9.29
N ALA A 233 -2.76 -13.60 8.91
CA ALA A 233 -2.52 -14.84 9.64
C ALA A 233 -1.05 -15.26 9.62
N ILE A 234 -0.40 -15.20 8.45
CA ILE A 234 0.98 -15.67 8.24
C ILE A 234 2.01 -14.75 8.91
N ILE A 235 1.83 -13.43 8.78
CA ILE A 235 2.72 -12.44 9.40
C ILE A 235 2.53 -12.42 10.91
N LEU A 236 1.30 -12.55 11.41
CA LEU A 236 1.06 -12.67 12.84
C LEU A 236 1.68 -13.96 13.40
N PHE A 237 1.53 -15.09 12.70
CA PHE A 237 2.20 -16.35 13.08
C PHE A 237 3.72 -16.16 13.15
N THR A 238 4.31 -15.56 12.12
CA THR A 238 5.76 -15.29 12.06
C THR A 238 6.22 -14.39 13.22
N GLY A 239 5.44 -13.35 13.52
CA GLY A 239 5.72 -12.47 14.65
C GLY A 239 5.64 -13.20 15.99
N VAL A 240 4.60 -14.02 16.21
CA VAL A 240 4.46 -14.83 17.43
C VAL A 240 5.63 -15.81 17.56
N LEU A 241 6.04 -16.45 16.47
CA LEU A 241 7.22 -17.33 16.46
C LEU A 241 8.46 -16.57 16.94
N ILE A 242 8.76 -15.39 16.38
CA ILE A 242 9.92 -14.60 16.78
C ILE A 242 9.82 -14.16 18.26
N LEU A 243 8.62 -13.78 18.72
CA LEU A 243 8.39 -13.43 20.13
C LEU A 243 8.65 -14.60 21.08
N ILE A 244 8.33 -15.83 20.71
CA ILE A 244 8.65 -17.02 21.51
C ILE A 244 10.17 -17.14 21.71
N TYR A 245 10.98 -16.88 20.67
CA TYR A 245 12.44 -16.88 20.80
C TYR A 245 12.94 -15.78 21.72
N MET A 246 12.38 -14.58 21.59
CA MET A 246 12.76 -13.44 22.42
C MET A 246 12.39 -13.67 23.89
N VAL A 247 11.17 -14.15 24.16
CA VAL A 247 10.73 -14.49 25.52
C VAL A 247 11.56 -15.63 26.10
N GLY A 248 11.84 -16.67 25.33
CA GLY A 248 12.74 -17.76 25.73
C GLY A 248 14.10 -17.23 26.17
N SER A 249 14.71 -16.36 25.35
CA SER A 249 16.00 -15.73 25.66
C SER A 249 15.94 -14.87 26.93
N MET A 250 14.88 -14.07 27.12
CA MET A 250 14.68 -13.28 28.35
C MET A 250 14.52 -14.15 29.61
N LEU A 251 13.97 -15.35 29.46
CA LEU A 251 13.84 -16.33 30.54
C LEU A 251 15.10 -17.20 30.75
N GLY A 252 16.17 -16.96 29.97
CA GLY A 252 17.43 -17.69 30.06
C GLY A 252 17.49 -18.98 29.25
N PHE A 253 16.51 -19.26 28.39
CA PHE A 253 16.54 -20.38 27.45
C PHE A 253 17.18 -19.97 26.12
N ASP A 254 18.18 -20.72 25.65
CA ASP A 254 18.71 -20.55 24.30
C ASP A 254 17.97 -21.46 23.32
N LEU A 255 17.13 -20.85 22.48
CA LEU A 255 16.39 -21.53 21.44
C LEU A 255 17.14 -21.54 20.10
N LYS A 256 18.37 -21.04 20.00
CA LYS A 256 19.12 -20.99 18.71
C LYS A 256 19.32 -22.37 18.06
N THR A 257 19.39 -23.43 18.86
CA THR A 257 19.53 -24.82 18.37
C THR A 257 18.19 -25.48 18.03
N THR A 258 17.06 -24.78 18.19
CA THR A 258 15.76 -25.31 17.78
C THR A 258 15.61 -25.30 16.25
N ALA A 259 15.01 -26.36 15.71
CA ALA A 259 15.06 -26.75 14.31
C ALA A 259 14.11 -25.96 13.39
N ILE A 260 14.27 -24.64 13.26
CA ILE A 260 13.61 -23.90 12.17
C ILE A 260 14.42 -24.07 10.90
N ASP A 261 13.86 -24.81 9.95
CA ASP A 261 14.39 -24.86 8.59
C ASP A 261 14.25 -23.49 7.93
N ALA A 262 15.38 -22.88 7.58
CA ALA A 262 15.42 -21.53 7.05
C ALA A 262 14.73 -21.41 5.68
N LEU A 263 14.76 -22.46 4.84
CA LEU A 263 14.11 -22.45 3.53
C LEU A 263 12.59 -22.57 3.68
N LEU A 264 12.11 -23.42 4.59
CA LEU A 264 10.70 -23.54 4.93
C LEU A 264 10.17 -22.23 5.48
N TYR A 265 10.90 -21.60 6.40
CA TYR A 265 10.54 -20.28 6.93
C TYR A 265 10.44 -19.23 5.82
N LYS A 266 11.42 -19.17 4.91
CA LYS A 266 11.38 -18.22 3.78
C LYS A 266 10.16 -18.47 2.89
N ASN A 267 9.84 -19.72 2.56
CA ASN A 267 8.65 -20.05 1.77
C ASN A 267 7.36 -19.64 2.49
N TRP A 268 7.24 -19.94 3.78
CA TRP A 268 6.10 -19.54 4.61
C TRP A 268 5.94 -18.02 4.65
N PHE A 269 7.04 -17.31 4.91
CA PHE A 269 7.07 -15.86 5.01
C PHE A 269 6.69 -15.20 3.67
N TRP A 270 7.27 -15.64 2.55
CA TRP A 270 6.93 -15.09 1.24
C TRP A 270 5.54 -15.44 0.78
N TRP A 271 5.05 -16.66 1.07
CA TRP A 271 3.67 -17.00 0.79
C TRP A 271 2.69 -16.02 1.45
N GLY A 272 3.03 -15.48 2.62
CA GLY A 272 2.26 -14.41 3.23
C GLY A 272 2.57 -13.02 2.69
N LEU A 273 3.84 -12.64 2.64
CA LEU A 273 4.24 -11.27 2.31
C LEU A 273 3.91 -10.91 0.86
N ASP A 274 4.02 -11.86 -0.06
CA ASP A 274 3.71 -11.65 -1.47
C ASP A 274 2.23 -11.32 -1.71
N LEU A 275 1.34 -11.86 -0.87
CA LEU A 275 -0.09 -11.51 -0.88
C LEU A 275 -0.35 -10.04 -0.52
N ILE A 276 0.60 -9.33 0.09
CA ILE A 276 0.52 -7.86 0.20
C ILE A 276 0.75 -7.21 -1.16
N ALA A 277 1.74 -7.68 -1.93
CA ALA A 277 1.96 -7.18 -3.28
C ALA A 277 0.75 -7.49 -4.17
N ASP A 278 0.27 -8.74 -4.20
CA ASP A 278 -0.80 -9.14 -5.12
C ASP A 278 -2.17 -8.64 -4.68
N GLY A 279 -2.51 -8.85 -3.41
CA GLY A 279 -3.79 -8.45 -2.85
C GLY A 279 -3.94 -6.95 -2.69
N LEU A 280 -2.94 -6.30 -2.11
CA LEU A 280 -3.03 -4.90 -1.67
C LEU A 280 -2.41 -3.91 -2.66
N VAL A 281 -1.34 -4.26 -3.35
CA VAL A 281 -0.77 -3.38 -4.37
C VAL A 281 -1.46 -3.61 -5.70
N LEU A 282 -1.46 -4.83 -6.26
CA LEU A 282 -1.97 -5.07 -7.61
C LEU A 282 -3.51 -4.98 -7.66
N ILE A 283 -4.23 -5.78 -6.87
CA ILE A 283 -5.69 -5.85 -7.00
C ILE A 283 -6.41 -4.63 -6.48
N PHE A 284 -6.00 -4.05 -5.35
CA PHE A 284 -6.61 -2.81 -4.91
C PHE A 284 -6.32 -1.66 -5.87
N VAL A 285 -5.14 -1.61 -6.51
CA VAL A 285 -4.89 -0.63 -7.57
C VAL A 285 -5.78 -0.90 -8.77
N ALA A 286 -5.89 -2.13 -9.26
CA ALA A 286 -6.76 -2.47 -10.38
C ALA A 286 -8.23 -2.12 -10.08
N GLY A 287 -8.72 -2.47 -8.90
CA GLY A 287 -10.06 -2.09 -8.43
C GLY A 287 -10.25 -0.57 -8.34
N THR A 288 -9.23 0.15 -7.88
CA THR A 288 -9.23 1.62 -7.80
C THR A 288 -9.21 2.25 -9.19
N TRP A 289 -8.46 1.68 -10.15
CA TRP A 289 -8.46 2.11 -11.54
C TRP A 289 -9.82 1.95 -12.19
N TYR A 290 -10.45 0.79 -12.02
CA TYR A 290 -11.81 0.56 -12.50
C TYR A 290 -12.80 1.57 -11.90
N LEU A 291 -12.72 1.78 -10.58
CA LEU A 291 -13.57 2.76 -9.89
C LEU A 291 -13.33 4.18 -10.43
N LEU A 292 -12.09 4.65 -10.43
CA LEU A 292 -11.75 6.00 -10.87
C LEU A 292 -12.11 6.21 -12.34
N ALA A 293 -11.86 5.23 -13.22
CA ALA A 293 -12.27 5.34 -14.62
C ALA A 293 -13.79 5.52 -14.75
N THR A 294 -14.59 4.73 -14.02
CA THR A 294 -16.07 4.89 -14.05
C THR A 294 -16.52 6.21 -13.45
N LEU A 295 -15.92 6.67 -12.35
CA LEU A 295 -16.28 7.92 -11.68
C LEU A 295 -15.87 9.16 -12.48
N ILE A 296 -14.69 9.14 -13.12
CA ILE A 296 -14.21 10.25 -13.95
C ILE A 296 -15.02 10.38 -15.24
N THR A 297 -15.43 9.25 -15.83
CA THR A 297 -16.10 9.24 -17.14
C THR A 297 -17.63 9.23 -17.07
N GLY A 298 -18.21 8.78 -15.95
CA GLY A 298 -19.63 8.46 -15.83
C GLY A 298 -20.07 7.26 -16.69
N LYS A 299 -19.14 6.52 -17.31
CA LYS A 299 -19.43 5.36 -18.16
C LYS A 299 -19.40 4.06 -17.36
N LYS A 300 -20.10 3.04 -17.88
CA LYS A 300 -19.91 1.66 -17.43
C LYS A 300 -18.51 1.18 -17.81
N LEU A 301 -17.92 0.32 -16.98
CA LEU A 301 -16.59 -0.21 -17.23
C LEU A 301 -16.59 -1.10 -18.49
N PHE A 302 -15.58 -0.91 -19.34
CA PHE A 302 -15.34 -1.79 -20.47
C PHE A 302 -15.08 -3.23 -19.99
N MET A 303 -15.64 -4.24 -20.68
CA MET A 303 -15.44 -5.67 -20.34
C MET A 303 -15.70 -6.06 -18.86
N GLU A 304 -16.65 -5.42 -18.18
CA GLU A 304 -16.90 -5.61 -16.73
C GLU A 304 -17.00 -7.09 -16.29
N ASN A 305 -17.70 -7.94 -17.06
CA ASN A 305 -17.82 -9.37 -16.73
C ASN A 305 -16.47 -10.11 -16.75
N ILE A 306 -15.59 -9.74 -17.68
CA ILE A 306 -14.26 -10.35 -17.81
C ILE A 306 -13.37 -9.83 -16.68
N ALA A 307 -13.41 -8.54 -16.37
CA ALA A 307 -12.73 -7.99 -15.19
C ALA A 307 -13.13 -8.72 -13.89
N ARG A 308 -14.44 -8.98 -13.70
CA ARG A 308 -14.94 -9.73 -12.53
C ARG A 308 -14.47 -11.18 -12.50
N ALA A 309 -14.44 -11.87 -13.65
CA ALA A 309 -13.96 -13.24 -13.70
C ALA A 309 -12.45 -13.31 -13.46
N ALA A 310 -11.70 -12.35 -14.00
CA ALA A 310 -10.26 -12.23 -13.77
C ALA A 310 -9.92 -12.09 -12.29
N LEU A 311 -10.72 -11.33 -11.50
CA LEU A 311 -10.53 -11.23 -10.04
C LEU A 311 -10.61 -12.60 -9.32
N LEU A 312 -11.50 -13.51 -9.75
CA LEU A 312 -11.58 -14.84 -9.13
C LEU A 312 -10.43 -15.73 -9.56
N VAL A 313 -10.03 -15.68 -10.83
CA VAL A 313 -8.88 -16.45 -11.33
C VAL A 313 -7.60 -16.00 -10.63
N GLU A 314 -7.40 -14.69 -10.55
CA GLU A 314 -6.20 -14.11 -9.98
C GLU A 314 -6.11 -14.34 -8.46
N LEU A 315 -7.24 -14.55 -7.76
CA LEU A 315 -7.24 -15.08 -6.38
C LEU A 315 -6.42 -16.37 -6.26
N VAL A 316 -6.63 -17.33 -7.15
CA VAL A 316 -5.89 -18.61 -7.11
C VAL A 316 -4.45 -18.42 -7.56
N VAL A 317 -4.21 -17.57 -8.55
CA VAL A 317 -2.87 -17.30 -9.11
C VAL A 317 -1.96 -16.69 -8.05
N SER A 318 -2.41 -15.65 -7.34
CA SER A 318 -1.62 -14.96 -6.31
C SER A 318 -1.15 -15.90 -5.18
N TRP A 319 -1.91 -16.95 -4.88
CA TRP A 319 -1.53 -17.92 -3.84
C TRP A 319 -0.40 -18.86 -4.30
N THR A 320 0.00 -18.77 -5.55
CA THR A 320 0.92 -19.70 -6.22
C THR A 320 2.13 -19.02 -6.89
N VAL A 321 2.40 -17.74 -6.61
CA VAL A 321 3.54 -17.01 -7.22
C VAL A 321 4.71 -16.71 -6.28
N TRP A 322 4.53 -16.83 -4.96
CA TRP A 322 5.51 -16.43 -3.94
C TRP A 322 6.96 -16.89 -4.15
N SER A 323 7.16 -18.03 -4.82
CA SER A 323 8.49 -18.58 -5.03
C SER A 323 9.36 -17.71 -5.96
N HIS A 324 8.77 -16.74 -6.67
CA HIS A 324 9.53 -15.78 -7.49
C HIS A 324 10.49 -14.92 -6.65
N HIS A 325 10.23 -14.76 -5.34
CA HIS A 325 11.16 -14.12 -4.41
C HIS A 325 12.38 -14.99 -4.05
N LEU A 326 12.33 -16.29 -4.38
CA LEU A 326 13.29 -17.31 -3.99
C LEU A 326 14.00 -17.98 -5.18
N LEU A 327 13.90 -17.41 -6.38
CA LEU A 327 14.52 -17.98 -7.60
C LEU A 327 16.05 -18.16 -7.47
N SER A 328 16.72 -17.19 -6.83
CA SER A 328 18.16 -17.24 -6.57
C SER A 328 18.55 -18.07 -5.34
N ASP A 329 17.59 -18.56 -4.54
CA ASP A 329 17.90 -19.41 -3.39
C ASP A 329 18.26 -20.83 -3.88
N GLN A 330 19.52 -21.24 -3.72
CA GLN A 330 20.02 -22.49 -4.31
C GLN A 330 19.27 -23.72 -3.80
N ALA A 331 18.84 -23.73 -2.54
CA ALA A 331 18.15 -24.85 -1.93
C ALA A 331 16.68 -24.97 -2.39
N GLN A 332 16.10 -23.93 -2.99
CA GLN A 332 14.71 -23.94 -3.43
C GLN A 332 14.50 -24.98 -4.56
N PRO A 333 13.48 -25.84 -4.46
CA PRO A 333 13.18 -26.86 -5.47
C PRO A 333 13.02 -26.27 -6.88
N GLY A 334 13.64 -26.90 -7.88
CA GLY A 334 13.60 -26.44 -9.27
C GLY A 334 12.18 -26.29 -9.83
N ILE A 335 11.26 -27.18 -9.43
CA ILE A 335 9.86 -27.11 -9.84
C ILE A 335 9.17 -25.85 -9.32
N LEU A 336 9.47 -25.41 -8.10
CA LEU A 336 8.93 -24.17 -7.54
C LEU A 336 9.53 -22.95 -8.22
N LYS A 337 10.81 -22.99 -8.60
CA LYS A 337 11.44 -21.90 -9.35
C LYS A 337 10.79 -21.70 -10.71
N VAL A 338 10.60 -22.79 -11.46
CA VAL A 338 10.10 -22.71 -12.84
C VAL A 338 8.58 -22.55 -12.88
N LEU A 339 7.80 -23.45 -12.25
CA LEU A 339 6.35 -23.39 -12.35
C LEU A 339 5.79 -22.19 -11.60
N SER A 340 5.97 -22.15 -10.28
CA SER A 340 5.41 -21.09 -9.44
C SER A 340 6.11 -19.75 -9.70
N GLY A 341 7.44 -19.75 -9.74
CA GLY A 341 8.21 -18.52 -9.72
C GLY A 341 8.29 -17.80 -11.07
N GLU A 342 8.44 -18.55 -12.17
CA GLU A 342 8.53 -17.96 -13.51
C GLU A 342 7.19 -18.03 -14.25
N MET A 343 6.62 -19.22 -14.43
CA MET A 343 5.45 -19.42 -15.30
C MET A 343 4.17 -18.79 -14.73
N VAL A 344 3.87 -19.00 -13.44
CA VAL A 344 2.66 -18.41 -12.85
C VAL A 344 2.81 -16.88 -12.71
N THR A 345 3.99 -16.38 -12.32
CA THR A 345 4.27 -14.93 -12.32
C THR A 345 4.12 -14.32 -13.70
N ALA A 346 4.55 -15.01 -14.76
CA ALA A 346 4.34 -14.56 -16.14
C ALA A 346 2.84 -14.52 -16.52
N PHE A 347 2.01 -15.40 -15.95
CA PHE A 347 0.56 -15.37 -16.14
C PHE A 347 -0.07 -14.10 -15.52
N GLU A 348 0.46 -13.58 -14.41
CA GLU A 348 -0.03 -12.34 -13.80
C GLU A 348 0.13 -11.11 -14.70
N LEU A 349 1.06 -11.15 -15.66
CA LEU A 349 1.15 -10.12 -16.70
C LEU A 349 -0.15 -10.00 -17.50
N ILE A 350 -0.82 -11.12 -17.76
CA ILE A 350 -2.04 -11.16 -18.55
C ILE A 350 -3.18 -10.50 -17.77
N THR A 351 -3.33 -10.84 -16.49
CA THR A 351 -4.40 -10.29 -15.64
C THR A 351 -4.18 -8.80 -15.37
N GLN A 352 -2.95 -8.38 -15.11
CA GLN A 352 -2.61 -6.98 -14.90
C GLN A 352 -2.69 -6.16 -16.19
N GLY A 353 -2.24 -6.72 -17.32
CA GLY A 353 -2.37 -6.11 -18.65
C GLY A 353 -3.83 -5.92 -19.05
N LEU A 354 -4.70 -6.87 -18.71
CA LEU A 354 -6.13 -6.74 -18.89
C LEU A 354 -6.71 -5.59 -18.06
N ALA A 355 -6.33 -5.46 -16.78
CA ALA A 355 -6.78 -4.37 -15.92
C ALA A 355 -6.37 -2.99 -16.45
N PHE A 356 -5.12 -2.88 -16.90
CA PHE A 356 -4.59 -1.70 -17.55
C PHE A 356 -5.38 -1.36 -18.83
N PHE A 357 -5.58 -2.33 -19.72
CA PHE A 357 -6.30 -2.14 -20.98
C PHE A 357 -7.76 -1.75 -20.76
N ILE A 358 -8.48 -2.44 -19.86
CA ILE A 358 -9.87 -2.14 -19.54
C ILE A 358 -10.02 -0.70 -19.02
N THR A 359 -9.12 -0.27 -18.16
CA THR A 359 -9.12 1.08 -17.61
C THR A 359 -8.93 2.12 -18.72
N LEU A 360 -7.90 1.95 -19.56
CA LEU A 360 -7.63 2.85 -20.68
C LEU A 360 -8.75 2.87 -21.71
N ALA A 361 -9.30 1.71 -22.08
CA ALA A 361 -10.42 1.61 -23.01
C ALA A 361 -11.67 2.33 -22.47
N THR A 362 -11.94 2.22 -21.16
CA THR A 362 -13.04 2.93 -20.50
C THR A 362 -12.83 4.45 -20.59
N LEU A 363 -11.63 4.95 -20.25
CA LEU A 363 -11.28 6.37 -20.39
C LEU A 363 -11.40 6.85 -21.85
N TRP A 364 -10.89 6.07 -22.79
CA TRP A 364 -10.92 6.37 -24.23
C TRP A 364 -12.34 6.51 -24.79
N SER A 365 -13.28 5.69 -24.30
CA SER A 365 -14.68 5.70 -24.72
C SER A 365 -15.44 6.98 -24.33
N ALA A 366 -14.89 7.75 -23.40
CA ALA A 366 -15.51 8.96 -22.87
C ALA A 366 -14.89 10.25 -23.43
N ARG A 367 -14.08 10.16 -24.49
CA ARG A 367 -13.43 11.33 -25.10
C ARG A 367 -14.46 12.28 -25.75
N PRO A 368 -14.20 13.60 -25.73
CA PRO A 368 -13.03 14.26 -25.12
C PRO A 368 -13.11 14.31 -23.59
N LEU A 369 -12.00 14.00 -22.91
CA LEU A 369 -11.89 14.10 -21.45
C LEU A 369 -11.13 15.36 -21.04
N LYS A 370 -11.66 16.12 -20.08
CA LYS A 370 -10.93 17.22 -19.46
C LYS A 370 -9.81 16.68 -18.57
N MET A 371 -8.60 17.20 -18.72
CA MET A 371 -7.45 16.80 -17.91
C MET A 371 -7.55 17.38 -16.48
N THR A 372 -8.39 16.75 -15.65
CA THR A 372 -8.56 17.08 -14.24
C THR A 372 -7.42 16.50 -13.39
N ASN A 373 -7.29 16.94 -12.13
CA ASN A 373 -6.29 16.38 -11.21
C ASN A 373 -6.49 14.87 -10.99
N PRO A 374 -7.70 14.33 -10.77
CA PRO A 374 -7.89 12.89 -10.72
C PRO A 374 -7.38 12.19 -11.99
N LEU A 375 -7.74 12.69 -13.18
CA LEU A 375 -7.35 12.03 -14.44
C LEU A 375 -5.83 12.02 -14.65
N LYS A 376 -5.15 13.16 -14.45
CA LYS A 376 -3.70 13.22 -14.69
C LYS A 376 -2.91 12.31 -13.73
N PHE A 377 -3.29 12.26 -12.45
CA PHE A 377 -2.65 11.37 -11.48
C PHE A 377 -2.97 9.89 -11.74
N LEU A 378 -4.18 9.56 -12.21
CA LEU A 378 -4.53 8.21 -12.63
C LEU A 378 -3.66 7.76 -13.81
N LEU A 379 -3.47 8.61 -14.82
CA LEU A 379 -2.58 8.33 -15.95
C LEU A 379 -1.12 8.19 -15.51
N GLY A 380 -0.67 8.98 -14.53
CA GLY A 380 0.65 8.82 -13.91
C GLY A 380 0.82 7.47 -13.21
N GLY A 381 -0.20 7.02 -12.47
CA GLY A 381 -0.21 5.69 -11.85
C GLY A 381 -0.19 4.55 -12.87
N LEU A 382 -0.99 4.66 -13.93
CA LEU A 382 -0.96 3.72 -15.04
C LEU A 382 0.43 3.66 -15.69
N LEU A 383 1.04 4.82 -15.96
CA LEU A 383 2.40 4.89 -16.51
C LEU A 383 3.44 4.24 -15.58
N GLY A 384 3.35 4.48 -14.27
CA GLY A 384 4.24 3.86 -13.29
C GLY A 384 4.22 2.34 -13.35
N PHE A 385 3.03 1.73 -13.38
CA PHE A 385 2.91 0.28 -13.55
C PHE A 385 3.35 -0.20 -14.94
N ALA A 386 3.07 0.56 -16.00
CA ALA A 386 3.53 0.23 -17.34
C ALA A 386 5.07 0.18 -17.45
N LEU A 387 5.79 0.92 -16.61
CA LEU A 387 7.26 0.88 -16.51
C LEU A 387 7.76 -0.21 -15.56
N ALA A 388 7.11 -0.41 -14.42
CA ALA A 388 7.57 -1.32 -13.37
C ALA A 388 7.29 -2.80 -13.66
N VAL A 389 6.21 -3.10 -14.40
CA VAL A 389 5.83 -4.48 -14.71
C VAL A 389 6.86 -5.16 -15.63
N PRO A 390 7.32 -4.56 -16.74
CA PRO A 390 8.41 -5.14 -17.54
C PRO A 390 9.66 -5.43 -16.72
N ALA A 391 10.06 -4.52 -15.81
CA ALA A 391 11.19 -4.75 -14.92
C ALA A 391 10.99 -5.94 -13.96
N GLY A 392 9.73 -6.15 -13.51
CA GLY A 392 9.30 -7.28 -12.71
C GLY A 392 9.36 -8.61 -13.47
N ILE A 393 8.91 -8.63 -14.72
CA ILE A 393 8.97 -9.83 -15.58
C ILE A 393 10.42 -10.21 -15.88
N MET A 394 11.27 -9.22 -16.15
CA MET A 394 12.70 -9.47 -16.37
C MET A 394 13.37 -10.13 -15.16
N GLN A 395 12.99 -9.79 -13.93
CA GLN A 395 13.55 -10.45 -12.75
C GLN A 395 12.83 -11.76 -12.39
N ALA A 396 11.64 -12.03 -12.91
CA ALA A 396 10.92 -13.30 -12.71
C ALA A 396 11.44 -14.42 -13.62
N ASP A 397 12.19 -14.07 -14.67
CA ASP A 397 12.95 -15.02 -15.48
C ASP A 397 14.10 -15.62 -14.66
N VAL A 398 14.19 -16.95 -14.59
CA VAL A 398 15.20 -17.64 -13.77
C VAL A 398 16.63 -17.30 -14.17
N GLY A 399 16.89 -17.04 -15.45
CA GLY A 399 18.21 -16.70 -15.97
C GLY A 399 18.64 -15.29 -15.54
N LEU A 400 17.81 -14.30 -15.84
CA LEU A 400 18.02 -12.90 -15.48
C LEU A 400 17.96 -12.69 -13.96
N ASN A 401 17.16 -13.44 -13.22
CA ASN A 401 17.13 -13.36 -11.76
C ASN A 401 18.53 -13.59 -11.18
N ARG A 402 19.35 -14.49 -11.73
CA ARG A 402 20.71 -14.75 -11.22
C ARG A 402 21.62 -13.52 -11.23
N ILE A 403 21.38 -12.57 -12.13
CA ILE A 403 22.19 -11.34 -12.24
C ILE A 403 21.49 -10.14 -11.61
N LEU A 404 20.15 -10.13 -11.57
CA LEU A 404 19.37 -9.00 -11.06
C LEU A 404 19.04 -9.14 -9.56
N HIS A 405 18.98 -10.35 -9.03
CA HIS A 405 18.55 -10.60 -7.66
C HIS A 405 19.43 -9.89 -6.63
N ASN A 406 18.79 -9.28 -5.63
CA ASN A 406 19.44 -8.46 -4.61
C ASN A 406 20.32 -7.31 -5.15
N THR A 407 20.20 -6.92 -6.41
CA THR A 407 20.78 -5.66 -6.89
C THR A 407 19.80 -4.49 -6.68
N GLN A 408 20.27 -3.28 -6.95
CA GLN A 408 19.41 -2.09 -7.01
C GLN A 408 18.32 -2.17 -8.09
N TRP A 409 18.39 -3.12 -9.04
CA TRP A 409 17.31 -3.38 -10.03
C TRP A 409 15.98 -3.74 -9.35
N VAL A 410 16.03 -4.65 -8.37
CA VAL A 410 14.82 -5.14 -7.69
C VAL A 410 14.10 -3.98 -7.02
N ILE A 411 14.86 -3.14 -6.31
CA ILE A 411 14.26 -2.09 -5.49
C ILE A 411 14.00 -0.82 -6.28
N GLY A 412 14.82 -0.45 -7.28
CA GLY A 412 14.68 0.77 -8.06
C GLY A 412 13.59 0.68 -9.16
N PRO A 413 13.91 0.18 -10.36
CA PRO A 413 12.97 0.11 -11.50
C PRO A 413 11.72 -0.71 -11.25
N HIS A 414 11.80 -1.75 -10.42
CA HIS A 414 10.65 -2.60 -10.13
C HIS A 414 9.85 -2.07 -8.93
N VAL A 415 10.31 -2.29 -7.70
CA VAL A 415 9.50 -2.00 -6.50
C VAL A 415 9.21 -0.50 -6.32
N HIS A 416 10.22 0.38 -6.37
CA HIS A 416 9.99 1.81 -6.13
C HIS A 416 9.18 2.47 -7.26
N VAL A 417 9.41 2.13 -8.53
CA VAL A 417 8.56 2.68 -9.60
C VAL A 417 7.12 2.16 -9.46
N ALA A 418 6.92 0.88 -9.13
CA ALA A 418 5.58 0.33 -8.86
C ALA A 418 4.89 1.04 -7.69
N ILE A 419 5.59 1.26 -6.58
CA ILE A 419 5.00 1.84 -5.36
C ILE A 419 4.89 3.37 -5.45
N LEU A 420 5.96 4.06 -5.79
CA LEU A 420 5.99 5.53 -5.80
C LEU A 420 5.24 6.10 -7.00
N VAL A 421 5.43 5.56 -8.18
CA VAL A 421 4.75 6.08 -9.38
C VAL A 421 3.42 5.37 -9.54
N GLY A 422 3.42 4.05 -9.61
CA GLY A 422 2.22 3.26 -9.86
C GLY A 422 1.12 3.43 -8.80
N LEU A 423 1.39 2.93 -7.60
CA LEU A 423 0.44 2.92 -6.48
C LEU A 423 0.21 4.33 -5.94
N THR A 424 1.26 5.07 -5.57
CA THR A 424 1.09 6.34 -4.85
C THR A 424 0.42 7.39 -5.74
N MET A 425 0.70 7.47 -7.05
CA MET A 425 -0.04 8.40 -7.92
C MET A 425 -1.50 7.96 -8.14
N THR A 426 -1.79 6.66 -8.14
CA THR A 426 -3.17 6.17 -8.12
C THR A 426 -3.88 6.60 -6.83
N LEU A 427 -3.22 6.51 -5.67
CA LEU A 427 -3.74 7.00 -4.39
C LEU A 427 -3.95 8.52 -4.42
N TYR A 428 -3.02 9.30 -4.99
CA TYR A 428 -3.22 10.74 -5.17
C TYR A 428 -4.41 11.06 -6.07
N SER A 429 -4.65 10.29 -7.13
CA SER A 429 -5.85 10.43 -7.95
C SER A 429 -7.12 10.26 -7.10
N ALA A 430 -7.16 9.20 -6.29
CA ALA A 430 -8.26 8.94 -5.37
C ALA A 430 -8.41 10.07 -4.33
N ILE A 431 -7.31 10.56 -3.74
CA ILE A 431 -7.33 11.69 -2.79
C ILE A 431 -7.89 12.94 -3.46
N TYR A 432 -7.41 13.31 -4.66
CA TYR A 432 -7.92 14.50 -5.37
C TYR A 432 -9.38 14.36 -5.80
N PHE A 433 -9.84 13.13 -6.07
CA PHE A 433 -11.24 12.88 -6.38
C PHE A 433 -12.13 12.96 -5.13
N LEU A 434 -11.72 12.30 -4.05
CA LEU A 434 -12.48 12.20 -2.81
C LEU A 434 -12.40 13.46 -1.95
N PHE A 435 -11.38 14.30 -2.14
CA PHE A 435 -11.18 15.51 -1.34
C PHE A 435 -12.46 16.36 -1.24
N PRO A 436 -13.08 16.83 -2.34
CA PRO A 436 -14.33 17.61 -2.23
C PRO A 436 -15.50 16.80 -1.63
N ILE A 437 -15.56 15.48 -1.80
CA ILE A 437 -16.64 14.64 -1.26
C ILE A 437 -16.51 14.48 0.26
N LEU A 438 -15.30 14.22 0.75
CA LEU A 438 -15.02 14.02 2.17
C LEU A 438 -14.99 15.33 2.96
N THR A 439 -14.86 16.47 2.27
CA THR A 439 -14.74 17.80 2.89
C THR A 439 -15.96 18.70 2.64
N ASN A 440 -17.07 18.15 2.12
CA ASN A 440 -18.31 18.87 1.80
C ASN A 440 -18.08 20.07 0.86
N GLY A 441 -17.33 19.85 -0.22
CA GLY A 441 -17.13 20.80 -1.32
C GLY A 441 -15.93 21.73 -1.16
N ALA A 442 -15.02 21.48 -0.20
CA ALA A 442 -13.83 22.31 -0.05
C ALA A 442 -12.93 22.23 -1.31
N LYS A 443 -12.21 23.32 -1.58
CA LYS A 443 -11.30 23.45 -2.72
C LYS A 443 -9.85 23.39 -2.29
N MET A 444 -8.99 22.94 -3.20
CA MET A 444 -7.55 22.99 -3.00
C MET A 444 -7.05 24.45 -3.00
N TYR A 445 -6.18 24.79 -2.06
CA TYR A 445 -5.56 26.10 -1.89
C TYR A 445 -4.87 26.61 -3.16
N SER A 446 -4.14 25.76 -3.89
CA SER A 446 -3.45 26.17 -5.12
C SER A 446 -3.38 25.07 -6.16
N GLN A 447 -3.91 25.34 -7.37
CA GLN A 447 -3.75 24.45 -8.52
C GLN A 447 -2.30 24.42 -9.05
N LYS A 448 -1.54 25.51 -8.89
CA LYS A 448 -0.12 25.55 -9.26
C LYS A 448 0.68 24.54 -8.43
N LEU A 449 0.43 24.47 -7.12
CA LEU A 449 1.06 23.47 -6.25
C LEU A 449 0.66 22.04 -6.61
N VAL A 450 -0.57 21.80 -7.08
CA VAL A 450 -0.97 20.47 -7.57
C VAL A 450 -0.19 20.08 -8.83
N ASN A 451 0.15 21.02 -9.71
CA ASN A 451 0.99 20.75 -10.89
C ASN A 451 2.46 20.50 -10.51
N ILE A 452 3.01 21.27 -9.56
CA ILE A 452 4.36 21.03 -9.03
C ILE A 452 4.42 19.64 -8.40
N HIS A 453 3.46 19.31 -7.53
CA HIS A 453 3.33 17.98 -6.94
C HIS A 453 3.34 16.90 -8.02
N PHE A 454 2.48 17.01 -9.03
CA PHE A 454 2.39 16.02 -10.11
C PHE A 454 3.73 15.78 -10.82
N TRP A 455 4.36 16.84 -11.32
CA TRP A 455 5.57 16.71 -12.14
C TRP A 455 6.80 16.31 -11.32
N CYS A 456 6.98 16.90 -10.14
CA CYS A 456 8.08 16.53 -9.26
C CYS A 456 7.97 15.07 -8.81
N HIS A 457 6.75 14.61 -8.50
CA HIS A 457 6.53 13.22 -8.10
C HIS A 457 6.76 12.24 -9.25
N LEU A 458 6.21 12.53 -10.43
CA LEU A 458 6.34 11.68 -11.61
C LEU A 458 7.80 11.56 -12.08
N ILE A 459 8.48 12.69 -12.29
CA ILE A 459 9.86 12.72 -12.78
C ILE A 459 10.81 12.20 -11.71
N GLY A 460 10.60 12.57 -10.45
CA GLY A 460 11.39 12.09 -9.32
C GLY A 460 11.30 10.57 -9.16
N GLY A 461 10.09 10.01 -9.19
CA GLY A 461 9.88 8.57 -9.02
C GLY A 461 10.46 7.73 -10.17
N ILE A 462 10.21 8.13 -11.42
CA ILE A 462 10.76 7.43 -12.60
C ILE A 462 12.28 7.56 -12.62
N GLY A 463 12.80 8.78 -12.46
CA GLY A 463 14.24 9.05 -12.51
C GLY A 463 15.00 8.31 -11.40
N MET A 464 14.51 8.35 -10.17
CA MET A 464 15.13 7.65 -9.04
C MET A 464 15.19 6.14 -9.31
N GLY A 465 14.08 5.55 -9.75
CA GLY A 465 14.03 4.14 -10.14
C GLY A 465 15.03 3.80 -11.25
N ALA A 466 15.10 4.63 -12.30
CA ALA A 466 16.01 4.41 -13.42
C ALA A 466 17.50 4.46 -13.02
N PHE A 467 17.92 5.48 -12.25
CA PHE A 467 19.33 5.61 -11.83
C PHE A 467 19.76 4.50 -10.88
N MET A 468 18.89 4.11 -9.94
CA MET A 468 19.12 2.93 -9.09
C MET A 468 19.22 1.65 -9.94
N GLY A 469 18.36 1.50 -10.94
CA GLY A 469 18.38 0.38 -11.87
C GLY A 469 19.68 0.26 -12.65
N MET A 470 20.18 1.37 -13.17
CA MET A 470 21.46 1.42 -13.88
C MET A 470 22.64 1.03 -12.98
N ALA A 471 22.63 1.45 -11.71
CA ALA A 471 23.61 0.98 -10.73
C ALA A 471 23.48 -0.53 -10.48
N GLY A 472 22.25 -1.04 -10.39
CA GLY A 472 21.97 -2.47 -10.23
C GLY A 472 22.49 -3.32 -11.40
N LEU A 473 22.30 -2.85 -12.64
CA LEU A 473 22.87 -3.48 -13.84
C LEU A 473 24.41 -3.48 -13.86
N LYS A 474 25.05 -2.58 -13.10
CA LYS A 474 26.50 -2.52 -12.90
C LYS A 474 26.96 -3.32 -11.68
N GLY A 475 26.07 -4.07 -11.02
CA GLY A 475 26.40 -4.95 -9.90
C GLY A 475 26.24 -4.31 -8.52
N MET A 476 25.63 -3.12 -8.40
CA MET A 476 25.37 -2.53 -7.08
C MET A 476 24.32 -3.38 -6.33
N LEU A 477 24.76 -4.04 -5.25
CA LEU A 477 23.87 -4.80 -4.39
C LEU A 477 22.99 -3.86 -3.54
N ARG A 478 21.81 -4.33 -3.18
CA ARG A 478 20.95 -3.69 -2.18
C ARG A 478 21.39 -4.13 -0.78
N ARG A 479 21.16 -3.27 0.22
CA ARG A 479 21.51 -3.54 1.64
C ARG A 479 23.04 -3.64 1.87
N SER A 480 23.82 -2.99 1.00
CA SER A 480 25.27 -2.86 1.11
C SER A 480 25.65 -1.39 0.97
N LEU A 481 26.71 -0.97 1.65
CA LEU A 481 27.23 0.40 1.60
C LEU A 481 28.42 0.45 0.64
N TYR A 482 28.32 1.29 -0.38
CA TYR A 482 29.37 1.55 -1.38
C TYR A 482 29.79 3.01 -1.25
N VAL A 483 30.72 3.28 -0.33
CA VAL A 483 31.06 4.64 0.12
C VAL A 483 32.40 5.12 -0.43
N GLU A 484 33.08 4.31 -1.25
CA GLU A 484 34.38 4.64 -1.84
C GLU A 484 34.26 5.23 -3.26
N GLY A 485 33.03 5.35 -3.77
CA GLY A 485 32.69 6.07 -4.99
C GLY A 485 32.23 5.19 -6.16
N GLU A 486 32.13 3.87 -5.96
CA GLU A 486 31.93 2.85 -7.00
C GLU A 486 30.68 3.08 -7.86
N PHE A 487 29.60 3.59 -7.25
CA PHE A 487 28.33 3.88 -7.91
C PHE A 487 27.88 5.34 -7.72
N ASN A 488 28.82 6.23 -7.35
CA ASN A 488 28.49 7.57 -6.86
C ASN A 488 27.67 8.38 -7.87
N THR A 489 28.05 8.37 -9.15
CA THR A 489 27.31 9.06 -10.22
C THR A 489 25.83 8.70 -10.23
N TYR A 490 25.50 7.42 -10.14
CA TYR A 490 24.12 6.95 -10.13
C TYR A 490 23.41 7.31 -8.82
N MET A 491 24.09 7.23 -7.69
CA MET A 491 23.50 7.56 -6.39
C MET A 491 23.24 9.06 -6.22
N VAL A 492 24.11 9.92 -6.74
CA VAL A 492 23.88 11.39 -6.80
C VAL A 492 22.65 11.69 -7.63
N LEU A 493 22.54 11.11 -8.84
CA LEU A 493 21.38 11.31 -9.70
C LEU A 493 20.09 10.76 -9.06
N ALA A 494 20.15 9.60 -8.40
CA ALA A 494 19.04 9.06 -7.64
C ALA A 494 18.62 9.97 -6.47
N ALA A 495 19.58 10.58 -5.76
CA ALA A 495 19.31 11.52 -4.66
C ALA A 495 18.70 12.84 -5.15
N LEU A 496 19.12 13.34 -6.31
CA LEU A 496 18.49 14.51 -6.95
C LEU A 496 17.04 14.21 -7.34
N CYS A 497 16.77 13.04 -7.90
CA CYS A 497 15.41 12.60 -8.18
C CYS A 497 14.59 12.35 -6.91
N GLY A 498 15.20 11.82 -5.85
CA GLY A 498 14.60 11.71 -4.52
C GLY A 498 14.23 13.09 -3.94
N THR A 499 15.05 14.11 -4.19
CA THR A 499 14.75 15.49 -3.79
C THR A 499 13.51 16.04 -4.50
N LEU A 500 13.30 15.67 -5.77
CA LEU A 500 12.05 15.99 -6.48
C LEU A 500 10.83 15.31 -5.81
N LEU A 501 10.94 14.05 -5.38
CA LEU A 501 9.87 13.39 -4.62
C LEU A 501 9.56 14.14 -3.31
N LEU A 502 10.60 14.55 -2.57
CA LEU A 502 10.44 15.36 -1.35
C LEU A 502 9.74 16.69 -1.64
N ILE A 503 10.17 17.42 -2.67
CA ILE A 503 9.53 18.68 -3.09
C ILE A 503 8.06 18.44 -3.49
N GLY A 504 7.79 17.34 -4.21
CA GLY A 504 6.44 16.94 -4.60
C GLY A 504 5.54 16.70 -3.39
N PHE A 505 6.03 15.94 -2.40
CA PHE A 505 5.34 15.72 -1.14
C PHE A 505 5.12 17.01 -0.35
N LEU A 506 6.13 17.87 -0.20
CA LEU A 506 6.00 19.14 0.50
C LEU A 506 4.98 20.05 -0.17
N ALA A 507 4.99 20.15 -1.50
CA ALA A 507 4.00 20.92 -2.26
C ALA A 507 2.58 20.37 -2.05
N PHE A 508 2.41 19.05 -2.06
CA PHE A 508 1.14 18.39 -1.78
C PHE A 508 0.65 18.63 -0.35
N PHE A 509 1.50 18.32 0.64
CA PHE A 509 1.17 18.38 2.05
C PHE A 509 0.85 19.81 2.47
N TYR A 510 1.69 20.78 2.08
CA TYR A 510 1.42 22.20 2.31
C TYR A 510 0.09 22.64 1.70
N ASN A 511 -0.21 22.22 0.46
CA ASN A 511 -1.47 22.55 -0.20
C ASN A 511 -2.68 22.00 0.57
N ILE A 512 -2.62 20.75 1.06
CA ILE A 512 -3.68 20.15 1.89
C ILE A 512 -3.85 20.91 3.22
N VAL A 513 -2.74 21.19 3.92
CA VAL A 513 -2.77 21.93 5.20
C VAL A 513 -3.38 23.32 5.01
N MET A 514 -3.01 24.04 3.94
CA MET A 514 -3.60 25.35 3.64
C MET A 514 -5.05 25.27 3.18
N SER A 515 -5.48 24.16 2.57
CA SER A 515 -6.87 23.96 2.15
C SER A 515 -7.79 23.72 3.35
N VAL A 516 -7.36 22.91 4.33
CA VAL A 516 -8.16 22.49 5.48
C VAL A 516 -7.98 23.41 6.70
N GLY A 517 -6.77 23.95 6.87
CA GLY A 517 -6.36 24.75 8.03
C GLY A 517 -6.08 23.92 9.29
N ILE A 518 -5.30 24.48 10.22
CA ILE A 518 -4.95 23.83 11.50
C ILE A 518 -6.20 23.54 12.33
N LYS A 519 -7.14 24.49 12.42
CA LYS A 519 -8.41 24.25 13.15
C LYS A 519 -9.24 23.15 12.50
N GLY A 520 -9.23 23.09 11.17
CA GLY A 520 -9.90 22.04 10.42
C GLY A 520 -9.30 20.66 10.69
N ALA A 521 -7.97 20.57 10.66
CA ALA A 521 -7.23 19.35 10.97
C ALA A 521 -7.55 18.85 12.39
N ILE A 522 -7.57 19.74 13.39
CA ILE A 522 -7.97 19.39 14.76
C ILE A 522 -9.44 18.92 14.80
N ASN A 523 -10.34 19.61 14.09
CA ASN A 523 -11.77 19.28 14.07
C ASN A 523 -12.04 17.86 13.53
N ILE A 524 -11.25 17.37 12.58
CA ILE A 524 -11.33 15.99 12.05
C ILE A 524 -11.22 14.95 13.18
N PHE A 525 -10.38 15.19 14.18
CA PHE A 525 -10.19 14.28 15.32
C PHE A 525 -11.25 14.44 16.42
N LEU A 526 -11.97 15.56 16.45
CA LEU A 526 -13.09 15.74 17.38
C LEU A 526 -14.31 14.90 16.98
N PRO A 527 -15.20 14.55 17.92
CA PRO A 527 -16.47 13.88 17.62
C PRO A 527 -17.28 14.64 16.57
N ALA A 528 -18.09 13.91 15.79
CA ALA A 528 -19.03 14.54 14.85
C ALA A 528 -20.16 15.20 15.63
N LYS A 529 -20.57 16.41 15.23
CA LYS A 529 -21.72 17.11 15.83
C LYS A 529 -23.06 16.56 15.30
N LEU A 530 -23.06 16.01 14.09
CA LEU A 530 -24.21 15.35 13.50
C LEU A 530 -24.51 14.04 14.24
N LYS A 531 -25.61 14.02 14.99
CA LYS A 531 -26.09 12.86 15.78
C LYS A 531 -27.05 11.93 14.98
N GLY A 532 -27.29 12.20 13.70
CA GLY A 532 -28.34 11.56 12.90
C GLY A 532 -27.97 10.18 12.33
N LYS A 533 -29.01 9.44 11.88
CA LYS A 533 -28.91 8.11 11.22
C LYS A 533 -28.23 8.15 9.83
N ASN A 534 -28.10 9.33 9.20
CA ASN A 534 -27.39 9.50 7.94
C ASN A 534 -25.88 9.47 8.17
N LEU A 535 -25.34 8.24 8.12
CA LEU A 535 -23.91 7.99 8.29
C LEU A 535 -23.11 8.30 7.02
N LEU A 536 -23.75 8.33 5.85
CA LEU A 536 -23.12 8.63 4.57
C LEU A 536 -23.34 10.11 4.18
N PRO A 537 -22.39 10.72 3.45
CA PRO A 537 -22.64 12.01 2.81
C PRO A 537 -23.75 11.90 1.77
N GLU A 538 -24.53 12.97 1.62
CA GLU A 538 -25.62 13.10 0.63
C GLU A 538 -25.11 13.25 -0.80
#